data_AF-A0A2E2HGD8-F1
#
_entry.id   AF-A0A2E2HGD8-F1
#
_cell.length_a   1.000
_cell.length_b   1.000
_cell.length_c   1.000
_cell.angle_alpha   90.00
_cell.angle_beta   90.00
_cell.angle_gamma   90.00
#
_symmetry.space_group_name_H-M   'P 1'
#
loop_
_entity.id
_entity.type
_entity.pdbx_description
1 polymer ?
#
loop_
_entity_poly.entity_id
_entity_poly.type
_entity_poly.pdbx_seq_one_letter_code
_entity_poly.pdbx_strand_id
1 'polypeptide(L)'
;MPKYNGHKNWNHWNVSLWLFNEECLYRAMCRYVDRADTLDEAAELILGHVQSISSATERHPVTTPDGAPYTFTSIRAAIANW
;
A
#
# COMPACT_ATOMS: atom_id res chain seq x y z
N MET A 1 5.38 14.88 -16.53
CA MET A 1 6.37 13.89 -16.06
C MET A 1 6.00 12.53 -16.65
N PRO A 2 6.96 11.73 -17.13
CA PRO A 2 6.66 10.37 -17.56
C PRO A 2 6.07 9.59 -16.37
N LYS A 3 4.92 8.97 -16.59
CA LYS A 3 4.28 8.08 -15.62
C LYS A 3 4.95 6.71 -15.71
N TYR A 4 5.22 6.06 -14.59
CA TYR A 4 5.69 4.68 -14.58
C TYR A 4 4.47 3.76 -14.61
N ASN A 5 4.19 3.14 -15.77
CA ASN A 5 3.01 2.30 -15.98
C ASN A 5 1.69 2.97 -15.54
N GLY A 6 1.54 4.28 -15.79
CA GLY A 6 0.34 5.04 -15.37
C GLY A 6 0.39 5.63 -13.95
N HIS A 7 1.39 5.27 -13.13
CA HIS A 7 1.57 5.81 -11.77
C HIS A 7 2.62 6.94 -11.72
N LYS A 8 2.67 7.66 -10.59
CA LYS A 8 3.59 8.78 -10.37
C LYS A 8 5.07 8.41 -10.54
N ASN A 9 5.47 7.21 -10.09
CA ASN A 9 6.83 6.67 -10.17
C ASN A 9 6.81 5.15 -9.89
N TRP A 10 7.97 4.50 -9.91
CA TRP A 10 8.13 3.06 -9.67
C TRP A 10 7.54 2.61 -8.32
N ASN A 11 7.78 3.35 -7.22
CA ASN A 11 7.24 3.00 -5.89
C ASN A 11 5.70 2.93 -5.90
N HIS A 12 5.04 3.92 -6.50
CA HIS A 12 3.57 3.96 -6.54
C HIS A 12 2.99 2.81 -7.37
N TRP A 13 3.62 2.47 -8.50
CA TRP A 13 3.20 1.32 -9.30
C TRP A 13 3.43 0.01 -8.55
N ASN A 14 4.61 -0.18 -7.96
CA ASN A 14 4.98 -1.42 -7.30
C ASN A 14 4.12 -1.69 -6.05
N VAL A 15 3.85 -0.67 -5.23
CA VAL A 15 2.91 -0.79 -4.11
C VAL A 15 1.51 -1.17 -4.59
N SER A 16 1.02 -0.56 -5.68
CA SER A 16 -0.29 -0.91 -6.24
C SER A 16 -0.32 -2.36 -6.74
N LEU A 17 0.75 -2.82 -7.40
CA LEU A 17 0.89 -4.19 -7.87
C LEU A 17 0.70 -5.19 -6.71
N TRP A 18 1.47 -5.05 -5.63
CA TRP A 18 1.40 -6.00 -4.51
C TRP A 18 0.12 -5.86 -3.69
N LEU A 19 -0.35 -4.63 -3.44
CA LEU A 19 -1.57 -4.39 -2.69
C LEU A 19 -2.81 -5.01 -3.36
N PHE A 20 -2.84 -5.04 -4.70
CA PHE A 20 -3.99 -5.58 -5.45
C PHE A 20 -3.88 -7.07 -5.79
N ASN A 21 -2.68 -7.63 -5.91
CA ASN A 21 -2.50 -9.01 -6.38
C ASN A 21 -2.26 -10.01 -5.25
N GLU A 22 -1.72 -9.59 -4.10
CA GLU A 22 -1.60 -10.49 -2.96
C GLU A 22 -2.93 -10.62 -2.23
N GLU A 23 -3.48 -11.83 -2.18
CA GLU A 23 -4.83 -12.06 -1.65
C GLU A 23 -5.00 -11.54 -0.21
N CYS A 24 -4.00 -11.74 0.65
CA CYS A 24 -4.06 -11.27 2.04
C CYS A 24 -4.10 -9.73 2.13
N LEU A 25 -3.30 -9.04 1.30
CA LEU A 25 -3.25 -7.59 1.24
C LEU A 25 -4.52 -7.02 0.60
N TYR A 26 -4.99 -7.63 -0.49
CA TYR A 26 -6.21 -7.22 -1.18
C TYR A 26 -7.42 -7.31 -0.26
N ARG A 27 -7.58 -8.44 0.45
CA ARG A 27 -8.69 -8.62 1.41
C ARG A 27 -8.60 -7.62 2.57
N ALA A 28 -7.40 -7.34 3.07
CA ALA A 28 -7.19 -6.33 4.10
C ALA A 28 -7.56 -4.93 3.59
N MET A 29 -7.07 -4.55 2.41
CA MET A 29 -7.43 -3.30 1.75
C MET A 29 -8.94 -3.14 1.59
N CYS A 30 -9.64 -4.15 1.03
CA CYS A 30 -11.09 -4.11 0.89
C CYS A 30 -11.79 -3.84 2.22
N ARG A 31 -11.38 -4.56 3.28
CA ARG A 31 -11.94 -4.39 4.62
C ARG A 31 -11.72 -2.99 5.18
N TYR A 32 -10.54 -2.40 5.00
CA TYR A 32 -10.23 -1.09 5.56
C TYR A 32 -10.84 0.05 4.75
N VAL A 33 -10.93 -0.08 3.43
CA VAL A 33 -11.65 0.89 2.58
C VAL A 33 -13.15 0.88 2.88
N ASP A 34 -13.75 -0.29 3.15
CA ASP A 34 -15.17 -0.40 3.51
C ASP A 34 -15.48 0.17 4.92
N ARG A 35 -14.52 0.16 5.83
CA ARG A 35 -14.69 0.61 7.23
C ARG A 35 -14.35 2.08 7.47
N ALA A 36 -13.52 2.67 6.63
CA ALA A 36 -13.02 4.02 6.82
C ALA A 36 -14.01 5.06 6.25
N ASP A 37 -14.10 6.21 6.90
CA ASP A 37 -14.90 7.33 6.42
C ASP A 37 -14.17 8.10 5.30
N THR A 38 -12.84 7.98 5.23
CA THR A 38 -11.99 8.69 4.27
C THR A 38 -10.88 7.80 3.68
N LEU A 39 -10.37 8.17 2.51
CA LEU A 39 -9.20 7.51 1.91
C LEU A 39 -7.93 7.66 2.75
N ASP A 40 -7.82 8.73 3.54
CA ASP A 40 -6.70 8.98 4.44
C ASP A 40 -6.70 7.94 5.55
N GLU A 41 -7.85 7.79 6.21
CA GLU A 41 -8.05 6.81 7.26
C GLU A 41 -7.84 5.37 6.74
N ALA A 42 -8.38 5.05 5.56
CA ALA A 42 -8.15 3.76 4.92
C ALA A 42 -6.64 3.51 4.69
N ALA A 43 -5.91 4.51 4.20
CA ALA A 43 -4.47 4.40 3.96
C ALA A 43 -3.66 4.23 5.25
N GLU A 44 -4.05 4.88 6.34
CA GLU A 44 -3.44 4.69 7.66
C GLU A 44 -3.67 3.28 8.20
N LEU A 45 -4.90 2.78 8.12
CA LEU A 45 -5.26 1.43 8.55
C LEU A 45 -4.51 0.34 7.76
N ILE A 46 -4.42 0.49 6.44
CA ILE A 46 -3.66 -0.42 5.58
C ILE A 46 -2.17 -0.36 5.90
N LEU A 47 -1.61 0.84 6.11
CA LEU A 47 -0.21 1.01 6.49
C LEU A 47 0.09 0.31 7.82
N GLY A 48 -0.77 0.47 8.83
CA GLY A 48 -0.64 -0.23 10.10
C GLY A 48 -0.72 -1.75 9.94
N HIS A 49 -1.60 -2.23 9.05
CA HIS A 49 -1.71 -3.66 8.75
C HIS A 49 -0.43 -4.24 8.15
N VAL A 50 0.11 -3.63 7.08
CA VAL A 50 1.35 -4.13 6.46
C VAL A 50 2.53 -4.08 7.42
N GLN A 51 2.56 -3.07 8.29
CA GLN A 51 3.55 -2.98 9.37
C GLN A 51 3.42 -4.08 10.40
N SER A 52 2.20 -4.49 10.75
CA SER A 52 1.96 -5.55 11.73
C SER A 52 2.32 -6.96 11.24
N ILE A 53 2.14 -7.23 9.94
CA ILE A 53 2.42 -8.56 9.34
C ILE A 53 3.87 -8.70 8.87
N SER A 54 4.58 -7.59 8.72
CA SER A 54 6.00 -7.60 8.45
C SER A 54 6.73 -7.82 9.77
N SER A 55 7.49 -8.91 9.88
CA SER A 55 8.34 -9.21 11.04
C SER A 55 9.50 -8.21 11.11
N ALA A 56 9.21 -6.94 11.35
CA ALA A 56 10.18 -5.87 11.38
C ALA A 56 11.14 -6.09 12.55
N THR A 57 12.24 -6.77 12.27
CA THR A 57 13.46 -6.76 13.07
C THR A 57 14.02 -5.34 13.04
N GLU A 58 13.40 -4.49 13.85
CA GLU A 58 13.74 -3.16 14.37
C GLU A 58 14.35 -2.06 13.47
N ARG A 59 14.74 -2.27 12.20
CA ARG A 59 15.39 -1.19 11.41
C ARG A 59 15.09 -1.12 9.92
N HIS A 60 14.23 -1.96 9.36
CA HIS A 60 13.92 -1.91 7.93
C HIS A 60 12.52 -1.35 7.66
N PRO A 61 12.37 -0.42 6.71
CA PRO A 61 11.06 -0.01 6.24
C PRO A 61 10.33 -1.23 5.72
N VAL A 62 9.03 -1.29 5.97
CA VAL A 62 8.18 -2.35 5.43
C VAL A 62 8.05 -2.11 3.93
N THR A 63 8.65 -3.01 3.15
CA THR A 63 8.67 -2.93 1.69
C THR A 63 7.81 -4.01 1.07
N THR A 64 7.42 -3.81 -0.18
CA THR A 64 7.02 -4.88 -1.07
C THR A 64 8.16 -5.90 -1.22
N PRO A 65 7.88 -7.12 -1.72
CA PRO A 65 8.91 -8.09 -2.08
C PRO A 65 9.96 -7.55 -3.08
N ASP A 66 9.60 -6.56 -3.91
CA ASP A 66 10.52 -5.90 -4.84
C ASP A 66 11.32 -4.74 -4.23
N GLY A 67 11.10 -4.43 -2.94
CA GLY A 67 11.82 -3.40 -2.20
C GLY A 67 11.20 -2.00 -2.23
N ALA A 68 10.01 -1.82 -2.81
CA ALA A 68 9.33 -0.53 -2.76
C ALA A 68 8.74 -0.30 -1.34
N PRO A 69 9.01 0.83 -0.69
CA PRO A 69 8.50 1.07 0.66
C PRO A 69 6.98 1.29 0.64
N TYR A 70 6.27 0.59 1.53
CA TYR A 70 4.90 0.94 1.86
C TYR A 70 4.90 2.25 2.66
N THR A 71 4.41 3.30 2.02
CA THR A 71 4.22 4.62 2.64
C THR A 71 2.77 5.04 2.51
N PHE A 72 2.31 5.91 3.42
CA PHE A 72 0.98 6.50 3.37
C PHE A 72 0.63 7.03 1.96
N THR A 73 1.54 7.78 1.33
CA THR A 73 1.29 8.39 0.03
C THR A 73 1.20 7.38 -1.11
N SER A 74 1.99 6.30 -1.06
CA SER A 74 1.93 5.23 -2.05
C SER A 74 0.65 4.39 -1.94
N ILE A 75 0.23 4.05 -0.70
CA ILE A 75 -0.99 3.30 -0.42
C ILE A 75 -2.21 4.13 -0.79
N ARG A 76 -2.28 5.38 -0.31
CA ARG A 76 -3.37 6.31 -0.64
C ARG A 76 -3.53 6.48 -2.14
N ALA A 77 -2.42 6.62 -2.88
CA ALA A 77 -2.46 6.75 -4.33
C ALA A 77 -2.95 5.48 -5.03
N ALA A 78 -2.66 4.30 -4.48
CA ALA A 78 -3.17 3.03 -4.98
C ALA A 78 -4.69 2.96 -4.81
N ILE A 79 -5.19 3.12 -3.57
CA ILE A 79 -6.62 2.98 -3.27
C ILE A 79 -7.50 4.11 -3.84
N ALA A 80 -6.92 5.26 -4.18
CA ALA A 80 -7.65 6.34 -4.85
C ALA A 80 -7.93 6.06 -6.34
N ASN A 81 -7.25 5.08 -6.95
CA ASN A 81 -7.42 4.69 -8.36
C ASN A 81 -7.73 3.19 -8.48
N TRP A 82 -8.36 2.62 -7.46
CA TRP A 82 -8.85 1.23 -7.47
C TRP A 82 -10.15 1.16 -8.27
#